data_AF-A0A7I4EH68-F1
#
_entry.id   AF-A0A7I4EH68-F1
#
_cell.length_a   1.000
_cell.length_b   1.000
_cell.length_c   1.000
_cell.angle_alpha   90.00
_cell.angle_beta   90.00
_cell.angle_gamma   90.00
#
_symmetry.space_group_name_H-M   'P 1'
#
loop_
_entity.id
_entity.type
_entity.pdbx_description
1 polymer ?
#
loop_
_entity_poly.entity_id
_entity_poly.type
_entity_poly.pdbx_seq_one_letter_code
_entity_poly.pdbx_strand_id
1 'polypeptide(L)'
;MKGSVFCENSTGNHRNIKRDGVRDYPGKIVFGYHLESLAGGCVSRFTASLMESGHLWSNPTLAGDQLFETTGLRSQEMRQNPDDYQNCRKTEMPTAKKIAFFMITTKKRLVVAKRHFMFKTFSAFSRHHQILEKQIQESKYDGLIYTHSQSYLDPVMRWKPQKTVDLLYQEKALMAYNKKENVDSGLKISQNSTEPKENAISEFIINPNRTVTLLREREDKVYPNRVAVVEKIKKIAREEKNMFNVLKGLTVSMMRSYHNEVKRDLLKKGAGHLLDVGSGFGGDITKWDHYKSVTCVDPSYSNIKELKKRLGTNKKVRVIQTRIEHLRGFEKSITTLSCFFCITLIDIDKLIRIAQRTFSDKHKCAFLCIVMSKKYIIEFFEARKVKEHICEAYSIRLESKNKIYIHIPNTIVTNQTEDLVDVDKLIEQFTSIGFKLETRNRLNRNKFMSSNEYLLSCMYESLVMTRTK
;
A
#
# COMPACT_ATOMS: atom_id res chain seq x y z
N MET A 1 -12.54 -6.46 -69.31
CA MET A 1 -12.16 -7.83 -68.92
C MET A 1 -12.27 -7.94 -67.40
N LYS A 2 -13.12 -8.87 -66.95
CA LYS A 2 -13.26 -9.55 -65.62
C LYS A 2 -13.17 -8.67 -64.35
N GLY A 3 -14.17 -8.54 -63.49
CA GLY A 3 -15.30 -9.44 -63.18
C GLY A 3 -15.05 -10.12 -61.83
N SER A 4 -15.78 -9.68 -60.80
CA SER A 4 -15.86 -10.23 -59.44
C SER A 4 -16.62 -11.56 -59.39
N VAL A 5 -16.19 -12.49 -58.53
CA VAL A 5 -17.01 -13.63 -58.05
C VAL A 5 -16.66 -13.96 -56.60
N PHE A 6 -17.71 -14.05 -55.77
CA PHE A 6 -17.77 -14.62 -54.42
C PHE A 6 -17.81 -16.16 -54.48
N CYS A 7 -17.28 -16.85 -53.47
CA CYS A 7 -17.92 -18.07 -52.93
C CYS A 7 -17.35 -18.45 -51.54
N GLU A 8 -18.28 -18.84 -50.67
CA GLU A 8 -18.15 -19.32 -49.30
C GLU A 8 -17.73 -20.80 -49.21
N ASN A 9 -17.64 -21.27 -47.95
CA ASN A 9 -17.69 -22.63 -47.41
C ASN A 9 -16.34 -23.31 -47.16
N SER A 10 -16.09 -24.04 -46.06
CA SER A 10 -16.87 -24.34 -44.85
C SER A 10 -16.00 -25.25 -43.96
N THR A 11 -16.20 -25.17 -42.65
CA THR A 11 -16.19 -26.28 -41.66
C THR A 11 -15.01 -27.26 -41.56
N GLY A 12 -14.46 -27.42 -40.34
CA GLY A 12 -13.66 -28.60 -39.99
C GLY A 12 -13.07 -28.60 -38.57
N ASN A 13 -13.87 -29.03 -37.60
CA ASN A 13 -13.46 -29.39 -36.23
C ASN A 13 -12.45 -30.58 -36.21
N HIS A 14 -11.42 -30.56 -35.35
CA HIS A 14 -11.32 -31.37 -34.12
C HIS A 14 -9.91 -31.50 -33.50
N ARG A 15 -9.90 -31.35 -32.16
CA ARG A 15 -9.18 -32.10 -31.10
C ARG A 15 -7.65 -31.95 -30.88
N ASN A 16 -7.35 -31.28 -29.76
CA ASN A 16 -6.61 -31.75 -28.57
C ASN A 16 -5.60 -32.90 -28.72
N ILE A 17 -4.35 -32.68 -28.26
CA ILE A 17 -3.64 -33.49 -27.25
C ILE A 17 -2.65 -32.60 -26.48
N LYS A 18 -2.46 -32.96 -25.21
CA LYS A 18 -1.81 -32.24 -24.10
C LYS A 18 -0.29 -32.41 -24.05
N ARG A 19 0.33 -31.39 -23.41
CA ARG A 19 1.42 -31.39 -22.40
C ARG A 19 2.65 -32.27 -22.59
N ASP A 20 3.80 -31.60 -22.55
CA ASP A 20 4.89 -31.76 -21.58
C ASP A 20 5.57 -30.36 -21.49
N GLY A 21 6.08 -29.81 -20.39
CA GLY A 21 6.64 -30.35 -19.16
C GLY A 21 7.82 -29.45 -18.80
N VAL A 22 7.58 -28.17 -18.45
CA VAL A 22 8.66 -27.27 -18.04
C VAL A 22 8.92 -27.46 -16.55
N ARG A 23 10.01 -28.16 -16.24
CA ARG A 23 10.57 -28.30 -14.90
C ARG A 23 11.23 -26.98 -14.51
N ASP A 24 10.77 -26.41 -13.40
CA ASP A 24 11.48 -25.39 -12.66
C ASP A 24 12.76 -26.00 -12.06
N TYR A 25 13.92 -25.49 -12.47
CA TYR A 25 15.18 -25.72 -11.76
C TYR A 25 15.45 -24.53 -10.82
N PRO A 26 15.82 -24.78 -9.55
CA PRO A 26 16.27 -23.74 -8.66
C PRO A 26 17.69 -23.32 -9.05
N GLY A 27 17.81 -22.17 -9.72
CA GLY A 27 19.11 -21.58 -10.03
C GLY A 27 19.85 -21.15 -8.77
N LYS A 28 20.88 -21.91 -8.41
CA LYS A 28 21.94 -21.50 -7.48
C LYS A 28 22.78 -20.38 -8.10
N ILE A 29 23.27 -19.52 -7.21
CA ILE A 29 24.21 -18.42 -7.42
C ILE A 29 25.58 -18.98 -7.84
N VAL A 30 26.22 -18.35 -8.82
CA VAL A 30 27.67 -18.49 -9.08
C VAL A 30 28.27 -17.08 -9.07
N PHE A 31 29.35 -16.90 -8.32
CA PHE A 31 30.20 -15.71 -8.33
C PHE A 31 31.21 -15.81 -9.48
N GLY A 32 31.47 -14.70 -10.16
CA GLY A 32 32.59 -14.55 -11.09
C GLY A 32 33.22 -13.17 -10.94
N TYR A 33 34.51 -13.13 -10.62
CA TYR A 33 35.35 -11.93 -10.68
C TYR A 33 35.77 -11.68 -12.13
N HIS A 34 35.87 -10.40 -12.52
CA HIS A 34 36.79 -10.01 -13.59
C HIS A 34 37.62 -8.82 -13.09
N LEU A 35 38.91 -9.09 -12.92
CA LEU A 35 39.98 -8.08 -12.89
C LEU A 35 40.28 -7.70 -14.34
N GLU A 36 40.41 -6.41 -14.63
CA GLU A 36 41.31 -5.96 -15.69
C GLU A 36 42.32 -5.00 -15.07
N SER A 37 43.55 -5.49 -14.99
CA SER A 37 44.75 -4.68 -14.82
C SER A 37 45.12 -4.06 -16.17
N LEU A 38 45.72 -2.88 -16.09
CA LEU A 38 46.33 -2.16 -17.20
C LEU A 38 47.34 -3.04 -17.94
N ALA A 39 47.25 -3.04 -19.28
CA ALA A 39 48.24 -3.62 -20.14
C ALA A 39 49.56 -2.83 -20.06
N GLY A 40 50.61 -3.54 -19.63
CA GLY A 40 52.02 -3.29 -19.89
C GLY A 40 52.68 -4.68 -19.89
N GLY A 41 53.17 -5.12 -21.05
CA GLY A 41 53.39 -6.53 -21.34
C GLY A 41 54.54 -7.21 -20.58
N CYS A 42 54.47 -8.54 -20.47
CA CYS A 42 55.49 -9.47 -20.96
C CYS A 42 54.95 -10.91 -20.84
N VAL A 43 55.43 -11.78 -21.73
CA VAL A 43 55.04 -13.18 -21.87
C VAL A 43 55.75 -14.05 -20.81
N SER A 44 55.01 -14.91 -20.09
CA SER A 44 55.50 -16.23 -19.71
C SER A 44 54.38 -17.14 -19.19
N ARG A 45 54.50 -18.42 -19.55
CA ARG A 45 53.57 -19.53 -19.32
C ARG A 45 53.56 -20.04 -17.86
N PHE A 46 52.52 -20.82 -17.59
CA PHE A 46 52.46 -22.08 -16.83
C PHE A 46 51.82 -22.12 -15.42
N THR A 47 50.81 -23.01 -15.37
CA THR A 47 50.36 -23.94 -14.31
C THR A 47 49.70 -23.49 -13.02
N ALA A 48 48.54 -24.12 -12.80
CA ALA A 48 47.81 -24.23 -11.54
C ALA A 48 48.57 -25.10 -10.52
N SER A 49 48.40 -24.77 -9.24
CA SER A 49 48.67 -25.66 -8.12
C SER A 49 47.82 -25.23 -6.91
N LEU A 50 47.05 -26.18 -6.38
CA LEU A 50 46.47 -26.19 -5.03
C LEU A 50 47.55 -25.88 -3.97
N MET A 51 47.17 -25.20 -2.89
CA MET A 51 47.65 -25.57 -1.54
C MET A 51 46.74 -25.03 -0.45
N GLU A 52 46.31 -25.94 0.41
CA GLU A 52 45.77 -25.70 1.75
C GLU A 52 46.88 -25.20 2.68
N SER A 53 46.53 -24.33 3.63
CA SER A 53 47.05 -24.40 5.01
C SER A 53 46.34 -23.37 5.89
N GLY A 54 45.90 -23.82 7.07
CA GLY A 54 45.34 -22.98 8.14
C GLY A 54 46.39 -22.37 9.07
N HIS A 55 45.95 -22.11 10.31
CA HIS A 55 46.54 -21.36 11.45
C HIS A 55 46.01 -19.91 11.53
N LEU A 56 45.14 -19.50 12.48
CA LEU A 56 45.00 -19.64 13.95
C LEU A 56 46.02 -18.77 14.72
N TRP A 57 45.49 -18.05 15.74
CA TRP A 57 46.11 -17.11 16.72
C TRP A 57 46.03 -15.62 16.33
N SER A 58 45.75 -14.63 17.21
CA SER A 58 45.35 -14.54 18.62
C SER A 58 45.06 -13.06 18.93
N ASN A 59 44.19 -12.78 19.91
CA ASN A 59 43.97 -11.46 20.53
C ASN A 59 45.26 -10.88 21.15
N PRO A 60 45.28 -9.55 21.45
CA PRO A 60 45.27 -9.21 22.87
C PRO A 60 44.37 -8.02 23.26
N THR A 61 43.91 -8.14 24.49
CA THR A 61 43.24 -7.21 25.41
C THR A 61 44.10 -5.98 25.73
N LEU A 62 43.47 -4.82 25.99
CA LEU A 62 44.00 -3.83 26.93
C LEU A 62 42.85 -3.05 27.59
N ALA A 63 42.96 -2.94 28.91
CA ALA A 63 42.03 -2.34 29.86
C ALA A 63 42.28 -0.83 30.04
N GLY A 64 41.30 -0.13 30.62
CA GLY A 64 41.42 1.25 31.06
C GLY A 64 40.12 1.76 31.68
N ASP A 65 40.00 1.61 32.99
CA ASP A 65 38.93 2.17 33.84
C ASP A 65 39.02 3.71 33.93
N GLN A 66 37.86 4.39 34.03
CA GLN A 66 37.62 5.43 35.05
C GLN A 66 36.14 5.82 35.17
N LEU A 67 35.73 5.98 36.42
CA LEU A 67 34.42 6.35 36.97
C LEU A 67 33.91 7.73 36.50
N PHE A 68 32.58 7.92 36.37
CA PHE A 68 31.74 8.61 37.38
C PHE A 68 30.24 8.66 37.00
N GLU A 69 29.45 8.45 38.04
CA GLU A 69 28.10 8.94 38.36
C GLU A 69 26.82 8.50 37.61
N THR A 70 25.97 7.93 38.45
CA THR A 70 24.62 7.40 38.30
C THR A 70 23.54 8.47 38.23
N THR A 71 22.62 8.35 37.28
CA THR A 71 21.20 8.66 37.50
C THR A 71 20.35 7.59 36.84
N GLY A 72 19.54 6.91 37.67
CA GLY A 72 18.82 5.70 37.30
C GLY A 72 17.49 5.97 36.62
N LEU A 73 17.19 5.19 35.59
CA LEU A 73 15.83 4.81 35.19
C LEU A 73 15.88 3.34 34.73
N ARG A 74 15.40 2.44 35.59
CA ARG A 74 15.25 1.01 35.32
C ARG A 74 14.30 0.80 34.13
N SER A 75 14.81 0.23 33.04
CA SER A 75 13.99 -0.48 32.06
C SER A 75 14.09 -1.97 32.36
N GLN A 76 12.94 -2.62 32.59
CA GLN A 76 12.85 -4.07 32.76
C GLN A 76 12.97 -4.72 31.37
N GLU A 77 14.09 -5.39 31.13
CA GLU A 77 14.23 -6.34 30.03
C GLU A 77 13.40 -7.60 30.34
N MET A 78 12.35 -7.85 29.56
CA MET A 78 11.67 -9.14 29.56
C MET A 78 12.50 -10.16 28.76
N ARG A 79 12.95 -11.21 29.44
CA ARG A 79 13.45 -12.45 28.84
C ARG A 79 12.29 -13.13 28.10
N GLN A 80 12.43 -13.34 26.79
CA GLN A 80 11.51 -14.16 26.00
C GLN A 80 11.99 -15.62 26.00
N ASN A 81 11.07 -16.54 26.29
CA ASN A 81 11.30 -17.99 26.35
C ASN A 81 11.23 -18.58 24.92
N PRO A 82 12.18 -19.44 24.46
CA PRO A 82 12.25 -19.85 23.05
C PRO A 82 11.30 -20.97 22.60
N ASP A 83 10.48 -21.56 23.49
CA ASP A 83 9.85 -22.85 23.20
C ASP A 83 8.42 -22.83 22.63
N ASP A 84 7.84 -21.67 22.33
CA ASP A 84 6.44 -21.57 21.84
C ASP A 84 6.27 -21.73 20.31
N TYR A 85 7.28 -22.21 19.58
CA TYR A 85 7.22 -22.39 18.12
C TYR A 85 7.38 -23.86 17.67
N GLN A 86 6.60 -24.76 18.26
CA GLN A 86 6.37 -26.08 17.66
C GLN A 86 4.89 -26.44 17.65
N ASN A 87 4.12 -25.88 16.70
CA ASN A 87 3.04 -26.58 16.00
C ASN A 87 2.36 -25.67 14.96
N CYS A 88 3.00 -25.49 13.80
CA CYS A 88 2.31 -25.10 12.58
C CYS A 88 2.85 -25.93 11.41
N ARG A 89 2.05 -26.91 10.99
CA ARG A 89 2.36 -27.79 9.86
C ARG A 89 2.57 -26.98 8.58
N LYS A 90 3.55 -27.46 7.81
CA LYS A 90 4.00 -26.96 6.50
C LYS A 90 2.82 -26.69 5.57
N THR A 91 2.51 -25.42 5.35
CA THR A 91 1.81 -24.94 4.16
C THR A 91 2.82 -24.13 3.37
N GLU A 92 2.93 -24.41 2.07
CA GLU A 92 3.86 -23.75 1.17
C GLU A 92 3.71 -22.23 1.25
N MET A 93 4.84 -21.54 1.46
CA MET A 93 4.88 -20.10 1.64
C MET A 93 4.61 -19.37 0.32
N PRO A 94 3.70 -18.38 0.28
CA PRO A 94 3.65 -17.45 -0.83
C PRO A 94 4.87 -16.51 -0.79
N THR A 95 5.35 -16.17 -1.98
CA THR A 95 6.57 -15.45 -2.31
C THR A 95 6.72 -14.13 -1.52
N ALA A 96 7.87 -13.97 -0.87
CA ALA A 96 8.24 -12.71 -0.21
C ALA A 96 8.22 -11.54 -1.21
N LYS A 97 7.57 -10.42 -0.87
CA LYS A 97 7.71 -9.17 -1.63
C LYS A 97 9.16 -8.68 -1.48
N LYS A 98 9.90 -8.62 -2.59
CA LYS A 98 11.28 -8.17 -2.63
C LYS A 98 11.29 -6.64 -2.72
N ILE A 99 12.09 -5.99 -1.87
CA ILE A 99 12.35 -4.55 -1.93
C ILE A 99 13.86 -4.41 -1.87
N ALA A 100 14.49 -3.89 -2.93
CA ALA A 100 15.91 -3.56 -2.95
C ALA A 100 16.16 -2.06 -2.78
N PHE A 101 17.34 -1.72 -2.25
CA PHE A 101 17.80 -0.36 -1.92
C PHE A 101 19.04 -0.01 -2.73
N PHE A 102 19.26 1.28 -2.97
CA PHE A 102 20.39 1.76 -3.75
C PHE A 102 20.94 3.09 -3.21
N MET A 103 22.27 3.23 -3.18
CA MET A 103 22.98 4.49 -2.90
C MET A 103 23.63 5.01 -4.19
N ILE A 104 23.39 6.27 -4.55
CA ILE A 104 23.87 6.87 -5.81
C ILE A 104 24.98 7.89 -5.53
N THR A 105 26.14 7.71 -6.17
CA THR A 105 27.18 8.75 -6.28
C THR A 105 27.32 9.13 -7.74
N THR A 106 27.18 10.41 -8.09
CA THR A 106 27.20 10.90 -9.47
C THR A 106 28.60 11.34 -9.90
N LYS A 107 29.14 10.69 -10.94
CA LYS A 107 29.89 11.29 -12.07
C LYS A 107 30.12 10.21 -13.16
N LYS A 108 29.50 10.40 -14.34
CA LYS A 108 29.75 9.81 -15.68
C LYS A 108 30.39 8.40 -15.80
N ARG A 109 30.04 7.43 -14.95
CA ARG A 109 30.39 6.02 -15.11
C ARG A 109 29.17 5.15 -14.83
N LEU A 110 29.12 3.98 -15.47
CA LEU A 110 28.14 2.92 -15.26
C LEU A 110 27.79 2.85 -13.76
N VAL A 111 26.54 3.09 -13.40
CA VAL A 111 26.12 3.13 -12.00
C VAL A 111 26.06 1.69 -11.49
N VAL A 112 27.19 1.19 -11.00
CA VAL A 112 27.25 -0.09 -10.29
C VAL A 112 26.78 0.17 -8.85
N ALA A 113 25.66 -0.42 -8.48
CA ALA A 113 25.11 -0.30 -7.13
C ALA A 113 26.12 -0.83 -6.11
N LYS A 114 26.45 -0.01 -5.10
CA LYS A 114 27.42 -0.40 -4.06
C LYS A 114 26.87 -1.46 -3.10
N ARG A 115 25.57 -1.47 -2.79
CA ARG A 115 24.92 -2.38 -1.84
C ARG A 115 23.43 -2.57 -2.15
N HIS A 116 22.92 -3.78 -1.93
CA HIS A 116 21.51 -4.14 -2.01
C HIS A 116 21.04 -4.70 -0.67
N PHE A 117 19.85 -4.32 -0.23
CA PHE A 117 19.23 -4.83 0.99
C PHE A 117 17.87 -5.41 0.66
N MET A 118 17.51 -6.56 1.24
CA MET A 118 16.21 -7.18 1.06
C MET A 118 15.50 -7.32 2.41
N PHE A 119 14.19 -7.02 2.42
CA PHE A 119 13.40 -7.00 3.65
C PHE A 119 12.24 -7.96 3.58
N LYS A 120 12.16 -8.85 4.58
CA LYS A 120 11.01 -9.76 4.74
C LYS A 120 9.87 -9.13 5.54
N THR A 121 10.16 -8.08 6.30
CA THR A 121 9.19 -7.42 7.19
C THR A 121 9.29 -5.91 7.04
N PHE A 122 8.17 -5.23 7.28
CA PHE A 122 8.14 -3.77 7.30
C PHE A 122 9.02 -3.19 8.41
N SER A 123 9.07 -3.82 9.59
CA SER A 123 9.91 -3.34 10.71
C SER A 123 11.40 -3.36 10.36
N ALA A 124 11.87 -4.39 9.65
CA ALA A 124 13.25 -4.45 9.18
C ALA A 124 13.52 -3.37 8.12
N PHE A 125 12.58 -3.18 7.20
CA PHE A 125 12.61 -2.14 6.18
C PHE A 125 12.67 -0.73 6.80
N SER A 126 11.77 -0.43 7.71
CA SER A 126 11.67 0.87 8.39
C SER A 126 12.94 1.19 9.18
N ARG A 127 13.46 0.24 9.96
CA ARG A 127 14.71 0.42 10.72
C ARG A 127 15.89 0.71 9.81
N HIS A 128 16.05 -0.06 8.73
CA HIS A 128 17.14 0.19 7.78
C HIS A 128 16.97 1.48 7.01
N HIS A 129 15.74 1.85 6.64
CA HIS A 129 15.46 3.14 6.01
C HIS A 129 15.95 4.30 6.90
N GLN A 130 15.65 4.28 8.20
CA GLN A 130 16.05 5.33 9.14
C GLN A 130 17.58 5.45 9.25
N ILE A 131 18.29 4.31 9.28
CA ILE A 131 19.76 4.29 9.29
C ILE A 131 20.32 4.88 8.00
N LEU A 132 19.81 4.43 6.85
CA LEU A 132 20.29 4.89 5.54
C LEU A 132 19.94 6.36 5.30
N GLU A 133 18.80 6.82 5.77
CA GLU A 133 18.43 8.23 5.72
C GLU A 133 19.42 9.10 6.49
N LYS A 134 19.78 8.74 7.73
CA LYS A 134 20.77 9.49 8.50
C LYS A 134 22.10 9.56 7.75
N GLN A 135 22.54 8.43 7.19
CA GLN A 135 23.73 8.38 6.34
C GLN A 135 23.60 9.27 5.11
N ILE A 136 22.44 9.29 4.45
CA ILE A 136 22.18 10.13 3.27
C ILE A 136 22.22 11.62 3.62
N GLN A 137 21.69 12.01 4.78
CA GLN A 137 21.75 13.39 5.25
C GLN A 137 23.18 13.83 5.62
N GLU A 138 23.99 12.92 6.15
CA GLU A 138 25.39 13.16 6.51
C GLU A 138 26.37 13.05 5.33
N SER A 139 25.93 12.50 4.20
CA SER A 139 26.77 12.21 3.03
C SER A 139 26.29 12.92 1.77
N LYS A 140 27.01 12.74 0.65
CA LYS A 140 26.65 13.31 -0.66
C LYS A 140 25.68 12.42 -1.48
N TYR A 141 24.93 11.52 -0.84
CA TYR A 141 24.01 10.64 -1.57
C TYR A 141 22.71 11.39 -1.92
N ASP A 142 22.23 11.23 -3.16
CA ASP A 142 21.02 11.90 -3.68
C ASP A 142 19.72 11.11 -3.35
N GLY A 143 19.72 10.26 -2.32
CA GLY A 143 18.55 9.51 -1.86
C GLY A 143 18.59 7.99 -2.07
N LEU A 144 17.42 7.35 -1.87
CA LEU A 144 17.17 5.92 -1.99
C LEU A 144 16.35 5.62 -3.23
N ILE A 145 16.61 4.47 -3.84
CA ILE A 145 15.72 3.89 -4.85
C ILE A 145 15.10 2.62 -4.25
N TYR A 146 13.84 2.35 -4.54
CA TYR A 146 13.11 1.13 -4.23
C TYR A 146 12.70 0.44 -5.52
N THR A 147 12.86 -0.87 -5.57
CA THR A 147 12.44 -1.71 -6.69
C THR A 147 11.78 -2.98 -6.17
N HIS A 148 10.87 -3.53 -6.98
CA HIS A 148 10.20 -4.80 -6.71
C HIS A 148 11.01 -6.04 -7.11
N SER A 149 12.08 -5.87 -7.90
CA SER A 149 12.96 -6.95 -8.36
C SER A 149 14.42 -6.53 -8.23
N GLN A 150 15.36 -7.39 -8.58
CA GLN A 150 16.77 -6.97 -8.69
C GLN A 150 17.06 -6.22 -10.01
N SER A 151 16.05 -6.07 -10.87
CA SER A 151 16.15 -5.40 -12.16
C SER A 151 15.83 -3.91 -12.02
N TYR A 152 16.67 -3.08 -12.65
CA TYR A 152 16.40 -1.66 -12.88
C TYR A 152 15.52 -1.40 -14.10
N LEU A 153 15.17 -2.45 -14.85
CA LEU A 153 14.25 -2.35 -15.98
C LEU A 153 12.79 -2.27 -15.52
N ASP A 154 12.51 -2.67 -14.28
CA ASP A 154 11.19 -2.55 -13.68
C ASP A 154 10.93 -1.14 -13.15
N PRO A 155 9.66 -0.72 -13.02
CA PRO A 155 9.31 0.55 -12.39
C PRO A 155 9.95 0.67 -11.00
N VAL A 156 10.81 1.68 -10.85
CA VAL A 156 11.45 2.01 -9.58
C VAL A 156 10.77 3.20 -8.92
N MET A 157 10.74 3.20 -7.59
CA MET A 157 10.38 4.36 -6.80
C MET A 157 11.65 5.02 -6.29
N ARG A 158 11.64 6.34 -6.16
CA ARG A 158 12.78 7.07 -5.62
C ARG A 158 12.33 7.91 -4.44
N TRP A 159 13.12 7.86 -3.37
CA TRP A 159 13.00 8.73 -2.21
C TRP A 159 14.23 9.62 -2.10
N LYS A 160 14.01 10.91 -1.87
CA LYS A 160 15.07 11.89 -1.59
C LYS A 160 14.76 12.60 -0.29
N PRO A 161 15.75 12.94 0.54
CA PRO A 161 15.51 13.75 1.75
C PRO A 161 15.00 15.15 1.37
N GLN A 162 15.57 15.76 0.33
CA GLN A 162 15.09 17.02 -0.22
C GLN A 162 14.38 16.77 -1.54
N LYS A 163 13.15 17.26 -1.69
CA LYS A 163 12.42 17.13 -2.93
C LYS A 163 12.91 18.17 -3.93
N THR A 164 13.32 17.69 -5.09
CA THR A 164 13.73 18.53 -6.22
C THR A 164 12.75 18.44 -7.37
N VAL A 165 12.67 19.50 -8.16
CA VAL A 165 11.88 19.58 -9.39
C VAL A 165 12.72 20.24 -10.47
N ASP A 166 12.61 19.77 -11.71
CA ASP A 166 13.27 20.44 -12.84
C ASP A 166 12.28 21.34 -13.57
N LEU A 167 12.59 22.63 -13.69
CA LEU A 167 11.74 23.65 -14.29
C LEU A 167 12.53 24.45 -15.31
N LEU A 168 11.85 24.98 -16.32
CA LEU A 168 12.42 25.91 -17.30
C LEU A 168 12.27 27.32 -16.75
N TYR A 169 13.33 28.12 -16.74
CA TYR A 169 13.22 29.55 -16.47
C TYR A 169 12.99 30.31 -17.77
N GLN A 170 11.87 31.02 -17.88
CA GLN A 170 11.50 31.78 -19.06
C GLN A 170 10.63 32.97 -18.65
N GLU A 171 10.90 34.15 -19.19
CA GLU A 171 10.11 35.37 -18.95
C GLU A 171 9.95 35.69 -17.45
N LYS A 172 11.01 35.44 -16.67
CA LYS A 172 11.03 35.58 -15.21
C LYS A 172 10.05 34.66 -14.45
N ALA A 173 9.55 33.62 -15.11
CA ALA A 173 8.67 32.60 -14.54
C ALA A 173 9.32 31.21 -14.58
N LEU A 174 8.87 30.35 -13.66
CA LEU A 174 9.32 28.96 -13.59
C LEU A 174 8.28 28.05 -14.23
N MET A 175 8.62 27.49 -15.37
CA MET A 175 7.68 26.80 -16.24
C MET A 175 7.77 25.27 -16.11
N ALA A 176 6.60 24.62 -16.18
CA ALA A 176 6.42 23.18 -16.19
C ALA A 176 5.74 22.73 -17.50
N TYR A 177 5.98 21.49 -17.92
CA TYR A 177 5.51 21.01 -19.23
C TYR A 177 4.11 20.38 -19.16
N ASN A 178 3.17 20.79 -20.03
CA ASN A 178 1.80 20.26 -20.09
C ASN A 178 1.52 19.32 -21.29
N LYS A 179 2.56 18.88 -22.01
CA LYS A 179 2.56 18.16 -23.31
C LYS A 179 2.37 19.04 -24.56
N LYS A 180 1.68 20.17 -24.45
CA LYS A 180 1.49 21.10 -25.58
C LYS A 180 2.45 22.28 -25.50
N GLU A 181 2.60 22.82 -24.29
CA GLU A 181 3.38 24.01 -24.02
C GLU A 181 3.98 23.96 -22.61
N ASN A 182 4.77 24.98 -22.32
CA ASN A 182 5.27 25.28 -20.99
C ASN A 182 4.27 26.21 -20.30
N VAL A 183 3.85 25.87 -19.10
CA VAL A 183 2.92 26.66 -18.29
C VAL A 183 3.58 27.08 -16.99
N ASP A 184 3.21 28.25 -16.48
CA ASP A 184 3.72 28.72 -15.20
C ASP A 184 3.40 27.70 -14.11
N SER A 185 4.44 27.27 -13.40
CA SER A 185 4.30 26.41 -12.25
C SER A 185 3.71 27.14 -11.06
N GLY A 186 3.77 28.48 -10.99
CA GLY A 186 3.35 29.27 -9.82
C GLY A 186 4.28 29.11 -8.61
N LEU A 187 5.48 28.54 -8.80
CA LEU A 187 6.55 28.55 -7.83
C LEU A 187 7.37 29.83 -7.97
N LYS A 188 7.89 30.34 -6.86
CA LYS A 188 8.71 31.56 -6.83
C LYS A 188 10.14 31.23 -6.42
N ILE A 189 11.12 31.89 -7.02
CA ILE A 189 12.52 31.78 -6.59
C ILE A 189 12.65 32.42 -5.21
N SER A 190 13.36 31.76 -4.29
CA SER A 190 13.67 32.30 -2.97
C SER A 190 14.56 33.54 -3.09
N GLN A 191 14.36 34.54 -2.24
CA GLN A 191 15.14 35.79 -2.26
C GLN A 191 16.65 35.57 -2.13
N ASN A 192 17.06 34.50 -1.44
CA ASN A 192 18.46 34.17 -1.22
C ASN A 192 19.03 33.20 -2.27
N SER A 193 18.26 32.85 -3.30
CA SER A 193 18.69 31.97 -4.37
C SER A 193 19.26 32.78 -5.52
N THR A 194 20.31 32.27 -6.17
CA THR A 194 20.77 32.79 -7.45
C THR A 194 19.66 32.66 -8.50
N GLU A 195 19.56 33.65 -9.38
CA GLU A 195 18.65 33.62 -10.52
C GLU A 195 19.16 32.59 -11.54
N PRO A 196 18.30 31.66 -12.00
CA PRO A 196 18.66 30.68 -13.04
C PRO A 196 18.86 31.36 -14.40
N LYS A 197 19.56 30.66 -15.30
CA LYS A 197 19.81 31.18 -16.64
C LYS A 197 18.52 31.22 -17.46
N GLU A 198 18.26 32.33 -18.15
CA GLU A 198 17.11 32.48 -19.04
C GLU A 198 17.11 31.39 -20.13
N ASN A 199 15.92 30.82 -20.38
CA ASN A 199 15.68 29.71 -21.30
C ASN A 199 16.48 28.43 -20.99
N ALA A 200 16.90 28.23 -19.74
CA ALA A 200 17.56 27.01 -19.28
C ALA A 200 16.65 26.19 -18.35
N ILE A 201 16.80 24.86 -18.41
CA ILE A 201 16.17 23.96 -17.45
C ILE A 201 17.12 23.80 -16.27
N SER A 202 16.63 24.07 -15.07
CA SER A 202 17.39 23.92 -13.83
C SER A 202 16.67 23.01 -12.85
N GLU A 203 17.43 22.34 -11.98
CA GLU A 203 16.92 21.57 -10.86
C GLU A 203 16.81 22.50 -9.64
N PHE A 204 15.66 22.49 -8.99
CA PHE A 204 15.36 23.32 -7.84
C PHE A 204 14.93 22.50 -6.64
N ILE A 205 15.36 22.88 -5.44
CA ILE A 205 14.83 22.36 -4.17
C ILE A 205 13.53 23.10 -3.85
N ILE A 206 12.46 22.38 -3.51
CA ILE A 206 11.19 22.99 -3.08
C ILE A 206 11.22 23.24 -1.57
N ASN A 207 11.08 24.51 -1.18
CA ASN A 207 11.01 24.92 0.22
C ASN A 207 9.57 24.82 0.77
N PRO A 208 9.37 24.66 2.09
CA PRO A 208 8.04 24.55 2.70
C PRO A 208 7.09 25.72 2.41
N ASN A 209 7.63 26.92 2.21
CA ASN A 209 6.89 28.15 1.91
C ASN A 209 6.50 28.32 0.43
N ARG A 210 6.63 27.26 -0.40
CA ARG A 210 6.41 27.27 -1.87
C ARG A 210 7.38 28.15 -2.66
N THR A 211 8.47 28.58 -2.05
CA THR A 211 9.62 29.08 -2.81
C THR A 211 10.50 27.93 -3.25
N VAL A 212 11.40 28.20 -4.19
CA VAL A 212 12.40 27.24 -4.63
C VAL A 212 13.80 27.82 -4.55
N THR A 213 14.77 26.95 -4.31
CA THR A 213 16.19 27.31 -4.31
C THR A 213 16.85 26.59 -5.48
N LEU A 214 17.56 27.34 -6.33
CA LEU A 214 18.31 26.80 -7.45
C LEU A 214 19.39 25.85 -6.93
N LEU A 215 19.42 24.61 -7.45
CA LEU A 215 20.44 23.62 -7.11
C LEU A 215 21.52 23.56 -8.18
N ARG A 216 21.12 23.45 -9.46
CA ARG A 216 22.03 23.38 -10.61
C ARG A 216 21.28 23.50 -11.92
N GLU A 217 21.99 23.86 -12.98
CA GLU A 217 21.51 23.74 -14.35
C GLU A 217 21.47 22.27 -14.80
N ARG A 218 20.52 21.94 -15.68
CA ARG A 218 20.25 20.60 -16.22
C ARG A 218 20.41 20.59 -17.74
N GLU A 219 21.65 20.74 -18.19
CA GLU A 219 22.05 20.66 -19.60
C GLU A 219 21.68 19.30 -20.24
N ASP A 220 21.52 18.26 -19.43
CA ASP A 220 21.11 16.91 -19.87
C ASP A 220 19.61 16.80 -20.20
N LYS A 221 18.79 17.78 -19.82
CA LYS A 221 17.33 17.71 -19.99
C LYS A 221 16.87 18.56 -21.17
N VAL A 222 16.04 17.94 -22.00
CA VAL A 222 15.35 18.61 -23.12
C VAL A 222 14.03 19.26 -22.69
N TYR A 223 13.37 18.70 -21.66
CA TYR A 223 12.09 19.18 -21.19
C TYR A 223 12.06 19.31 -19.65
N PRO A 224 11.38 20.35 -19.11
CA PRO A 224 11.15 20.44 -17.68
C PRO A 224 10.19 19.35 -17.21
N ASN A 225 10.02 19.21 -15.90
CA ASN A 225 9.07 18.26 -15.34
C ASN A 225 7.64 18.57 -15.78
N ARG A 226 6.83 17.51 -15.94
CA ARG A 226 5.41 17.66 -16.28
C ARG A 226 4.65 18.32 -15.14
N VAL A 227 3.64 19.14 -15.45
CA VAL A 227 2.77 19.80 -14.46
C VAL A 227 2.28 18.83 -13.38
N ALA A 228 1.79 17.65 -13.78
CA ALA A 228 1.31 16.64 -12.82
C ALA A 228 2.40 16.16 -11.85
N VAL A 229 3.66 16.11 -12.28
CA VAL A 229 4.81 15.76 -11.42
C VAL A 229 5.10 16.92 -10.47
N VAL A 230 5.13 18.16 -10.98
CA VAL A 230 5.34 19.37 -10.17
C VAL A 230 4.30 19.49 -9.05
N GLU A 231 3.00 19.36 -9.38
CA GLU A 231 1.92 19.41 -8.40
C GLU A 231 2.01 18.29 -7.35
N LYS A 232 2.38 17.08 -7.79
CA LYS A 232 2.62 15.96 -6.88
C LYS A 232 3.76 16.26 -5.92
N ILE A 233 4.88 16.79 -6.40
CA ILE A 233 6.05 17.12 -5.57
C ILE A 233 5.71 18.26 -4.61
N LYS A 234 5.01 19.32 -5.05
CA LYS A 234 4.52 20.39 -4.16
C LYS A 234 3.64 19.85 -3.04
N LYS A 235 2.77 18.89 -3.35
CA LYS A 235 1.94 18.22 -2.34
C LYS A 235 2.82 17.45 -1.37
N ILE A 236 3.76 16.64 -1.87
CA ILE A 236 4.67 15.85 -1.03
C ILE A 236 5.56 16.74 -0.15
N ALA A 237 6.12 17.83 -0.68
CA ALA A 237 6.97 18.75 0.09
C ALA A 237 6.21 19.42 1.24
N ARG A 238 4.92 19.74 1.03
CA ARG A 238 4.03 20.22 2.10
C ARG A 238 3.68 19.14 3.11
N GLU A 239 3.46 17.93 2.61
CA GLU A 239 2.97 16.78 3.37
C GLU A 239 4.10 15.86 3.86
N GLU A 240 5.38 16.24 3.76
CA GLU A 240 6.51 15.32 3.92
C GLU A 240 6.52 14.58 5.27
N LYS A 241 5.98 15.22 6.32
CA LYS A 241 5.70 14.60 7.62
C LYS A 241 4.87 13.31 7.51
N ASN A 242 3.93 13.24 6.56
CA ASN A 242 3.05 12.09 6.37
C ASN A 242 3.79 10.84 5.93
N MET A 243 4.78 10.94 5.03
CA MET A 243 5.52 9.76 4.56
C MET A 243 6.39 9.17 5.67
N PHE A 244 7.02 10.02 6.49
CA PHE A 244 7.74 9.56 7.68
C PHE A 244 6.81 8.89 8.68
N ASN A 245 5.63 9.46 8.89
CA ASN A 245 4.63 8.86 9.77
C ASN A 245 4.17 7.50 9.23
N VAL A 246 4.05 7.33 7.91
CA VAL A 246 3.82 6.00 7.30
C VAL A 246 4.98 5.05 7.59
N LEU A 247 6.22 5.45 7.32
CA LEU A 247 7.40 4.59 7.51
C LEU A 247 7.64 4.23 8.98
N LYS A 248 7.31 5.12 9.92
CA LYS A 248 7.40 4.89 11.37
C LYS A 248 6.19 4.13 11.93
N GLY A 249 5.16 3.87 11.14
CA GLY A 249 3.94 3.18 11.61
C GLY A 249 3.05 4.04 12.51
N LEU A 250 3.16 5.36 12.41
CA LEU A 250 2.38 6.34 13.17
C LEU A 250 1.02 6.65 12.52
N THR A 251 0.68 5.96 11.43
CA THR A 251 -0.60 6.09 10.72
C THR A 251 -1.11 4.73 10.29
N VAL A 252 -2.38 4.65 9.89
CA VAL A 252 -2.97 3.44 9.31
C VAL A 252 -2.90 3.37 7.78
N SER A 253 -1.91 4.03 7.17
CA SER A 253 -1.85 4.22 5.72
C SER A 253 -1.61 2.92 4.94
N MET A 254 -0.73 2.05 5.42
CA MET A 254 -0.43 0.75 4.80
C MET A 254 -1.60 -0.22 5.00
N MET A 255 -2.21 -0.21 6.19
CA MET A 255 -3.45 -0.94 6.44
C MET A 255 -4.57 -0.50 5.49
N ARG A 256 -4.79 0.82 5.34
CA ARG A 256 -5.81 1.36 4.43
C ARG A 256 -5.54 0.97 2.97
N SER A 257 -4.28 0.98 2.54
CA SER A 257 -3.89 0.52 1.20
C SER A 257 -4.28 -0.94 0.98
N TYR A 258 -3.92 -1.81 1.93
CA TYR A 258 -4.30 -3.22 1.90
C TYR A 258 -5.81 -3.44 1.94
N HIS A 259 -6.53 -2.75 2.82
CA HIS A 259 -7.99 -2.84 2.91
C HIS A 259 -8.66 -2.38 1.61
N ASN A 260 -8.12 -1.37 0.93
CA ASN A 260 -8.61 -0.94 -0.38
C ASN A 260 -8.37 -1.97 -1.49
N GLU A 261 -7.27 -2.73 -1.42
CA GLU A 261 -7.01 -3.88 -2.29
C GLU A 261 -8.06 -4.99 -2.04
N VAL A 262 -8.26 -5.38 -0.78
CA VAL A 262 -9.29 -6.35 -0.37
C VAL A 262 -10.68 -5.92 -0.86
N LYS A 263 -11.08 -4.66 -0.63
CA LYS A 263 -12.36 -4.13 -1.13
C LYS A 263 -12.50 -4.23 -2.65
N ARG A 264 -11.43 -3.93 -3.39
CA ARG A 264 -11.43 -4.03 -4.85
C ARG A 264 -11.67 -5.46 -5.30
N ASP A 265 -11.06 -6.44 -4.63
CA ASP A 265 -11.25 -7.84 -4.96
C ASP A 265 -12.61 -8.38 -4.55
N LEU A 266 -13.17 -7.91 -3.43
CA LEU A 266 -14.54 -8.23 -3.02
C LEU A 266 -15.56 -7.68 -4.03
N LEU A 267 -15.47 -6.40 -4.41
CA LEU A 267 -16.41 -5.77 -5.34
C LEU A 267 -16.40 -6.42 -6.74
N LYS A 268 -15.28 -6.99 -7.18
CA LYS A 268 -15.23 -7.79 -8.43
C LYS A 268 -16.09 -9.07 -8.36
N LYS A 269 -16.46 -9.54 -7.17
CA LYS A 269 -17.35 -10.72 -7.00
C LYS A 269 -18.82 -10.37 -7.20
N GLY A 270 -19.18 -9.08 -7.08
CA GLY A 270 -20.52 -8.59 -7.36
C GLY A 270 -20.70 -8.18 -8.82
N ALA A 271 -21.96 -8.04 -9.23
CA ALA A 271 -22.36 -7.57 -10.55
C ALA A 271 -23.76 -6.96 -10.50
N GLY A 272 -24.21 -6.34 -11.58
CA GLY A 272 -25.58 -5.82 -11.70
C GLY A 272 -25.81 -4.54 -10.92
N HIS A 273 -26.77 -4.53 -10.00
CA HIS A 273 -27.16 -3.38 -9.20
C HIS A 273 -26.58 -3.48 -7.79
N LEU A 274 -25.70 -2.51 -7.46
CA LEU A 274 -25.04 -2.43 -6.15
C LEU A 274 -25.86 -1.57 -5.18
N LEU A 275 -26.13 -2.07 -3.99
CA LEU A 275 -26.48 -1.29 -2.81
C LEU A 275 -25.26 -1.22 -1.89
N ASP A 276 -24.63 -0.05 -1.82
CA ASP A 276 -23.47 0.20 -0.98
C ASP A 276 -23.92 0.92 0.31
N VAL A 277 -23.80 0.24 1.43
CA VAL A 277 -24.21 0.74 2.76
C VAL A 277 -22.99 1.25 3.50
N GLY A 278 -23.11 2.45 4.08
CA GLY A 278 -21.99 3.11 4.73
C GLY A 278 -20.95 3.64 3.73
N SER A 279 -21.41 4.19 2.59
CA SER A 279 -20.53 4.65 1.51
C SER A 279 -19.51 5.73 1.93
N GLY A 280 -19.74 6.41 3.05
CA GLY A 280 -18.84 7.42 3.61
C GLY A 280 -18.50 8.51 2.60
N PHE A 281 -17.21 8.87 2.53
CA PHE A 281 -16.69 9.84 1.57
C PHE A 281 -16.55 9.30 0.13
N GLY A 282 -17.10 8.12 -0.21
CA GLY A 282 -16.96 7.56 -1.56
C GLY A 282 -15.54 7.09 -1.88
N GLY A 283 -14.90 6.37 -0.96
CA GLY A 283 -13.58 5.78 -1.19
C GLY A 283 -13.56 4.65 -2.25
N ASP A 284 -14.74 4.18 -2.64
CA ASP A 284 -14.94 3.03 -3.53
C ASP A 284 -15.48 3.41 -4.91
N ILE A 285 -15.66 4.71 -5.22
CA ILE A 285 -16.20 5.19 -6.51
C ILE A 285 -15.50 4.56 -7.72
N THR A 286 -14.16 4.55 -7.72
CA THR A 286 -13.33 4.00 -8.82
C THR A 286 -13.30 2.47 -8.87
N LYS A 287 -14.10 1.79 -8.05
CA LYS A 287 -14.26 0.33 -8.01
C LYS A 287 -15.63 -0.11 -8.53
N TRP A 288 -16.48 0.84 -8.92
CA TRP A 288 -17.87 0.56 -9.28
C TRP A 288 -18.15 0.50 -10.79
N ASP A 289 -17.14 0.70 -11.63
CA ASP A 289 -17.31 0.89 -13.08
C ASP A 289 -18.04 -0.28 -13.78
N HIS A 290 -17.91 -1.52 -13.27
CA HIS A 290 -18.53 -2.71 -13.82
C HIS A 290 -19.99 -2.95 -13.38
N TYR A 291 -20.51 -2.17 -12.41
CA TYR A 291 -21.91 -2.25 -12.02
C TYR A 291 -22.81 -1.49 -13.00
N LYS A 292 -24.02 -2.02 -13.22
CA LYS A 292 -25.06 -1.38 -14.04
C LYS A 292 -25.55 -0.08 -13.40
N SER A 293 -25.76 -0.11 -12.09
CA SER A 293 -26.09 1.06 -11.28
C SER A 293 -25.61 0.87 -9.85
N VAL A 294 -25.39 1.97 -9.14
CA VAL A 294 -25.00 1.97 -7.73
C VAL A 294 -25.99 2.82 -6.94
N THR A 295 -26.45 2.31 -5.80
CA THR A 295 -27.16 3.08 -4.79
C THR A 295 -26.28 3.15 -3.55
N CYS A 296 -25.87 4.36 -3.18
CA CYS A 296 -25.12 4.64 -1.96
C CYS A 296 -26.08 5.06 -0.84
N VAL A 297 -25.93 4.48 0.35
CA VAL A 297 -26.71 4.83 1.55
C VAL A 297 -25.77 5.18 2.69
N ASP A 298 -25.88 6.39 3.21
CA ASP A 298 -25.14 6.85 4.39
C ASP A 298 -25.97 7.91 5.14
N PRO A 299 -26.11 7.83 6.48
CA PRO A 299 -26.90 8.79 7.24
C PRO A 299 -26.22 10.16 7.39
N SER A 300 -24.90 10.23 7.29
CA SER A 300 -24.14 11.44 7.60
C SER A 300 -24.18 12.45 6.46
N TYR A 301 -24.69 13.66 6.76
CA TYR A 301 -24.73 14.77 5.81
C TYR A 301 -23.33 15.14 5.29
N SER A 302 -22.32 15.19 6.16
CA SER A 302 -20.95 15.53 5.78
C SER A 302 -20.34 14.48 4.85
N ASN A 303 -20.62 13.20 5.10
CA ASN A 303 -20.19 12.11 4.24
C ASN A 303 -20.80 12.23 2.84
N ILE A 304 -22.13 12.41 2.79
CA ILE A 304 -22.88 12.56 1.55
C ILE A 304 -22.45 13.79 0.75
N LYS A 305 -22.16 14.91 1.41
CA LYS A 305 -21.66 16.13 0.76
C LYS A 305 -20.33 15.87 0.02
N GLU A 306 -19.38 15.22 0.69
CA GLU A 306 -18.09 14.86 0.07
C GLU A 306 -18.24 13.79 -1.02
N LEU A 307 -19.08 12.77 -0.80
CA LEU A 307 -19.41 11.75 -1.81
C LEU A 307 -19.96 12.39 -3.09
N LYS A 308 -20.97 13.26 -2.98
CA LYS A 308 -21.56 13.98 -4.12
C LYS A 308 -20.53 14.84 -4.85
N LYS A 309 -19.67 15.55 -4.11
CA LYS A 309 -18.58 16.33 -4.69
C LYS A 309 -17.63 15.45 -5.53
N ARG A 310 -17.29 14.25 -5.07
CA ARG A 310 -16.42 13.32 -5.80
C ARG A 310 -17.10 12.65 -6.98
N LEU A 311 -18.40 12.39 -6.88
CA LEU A 311 -19.19 11.79 -7.95
C LEU A 311 -19.38 12.73 -9.15
N GLY A 312 -19.39 14.05 -8.91
CA GLY A 312 -19.64 15.03 -9.97
C GLY A 312 -20.98 14.77 -10.66
N THR A 313 -20.95 14.54 -11.98
CA THR A 313 -22.13 14.33 -12.83
C THR A 313 -22.44 12.86 -13.13
N ASN A 314 -21.89 11.91 -12.35
CA ASN A 314 -22.06 10.48 -12.61
C ASN A 314 -23.52 10.00 -12.42
N LYS A 315 -24.26 9.89 -13.52
CA LYS A 315 -25.68 9.49 -13.55
C LYS A 315 -25.94 8.03 -13.14
N LYS A 316 -24.92 7.16 -13.07
CA LYS A 316 -25.08 5.75 -12.66
C LYS A 316 -25.23 5.57 -11.15
N VAL A 317 -24.88 6.60 -10.37
CA VAL A 317 -24.84 6.52 -8.91
C VAL A 317 -25.97 7.34 -8.31
N ARG A 318 -26.88 6.65 -7.63
CA ARG A 318 -27.92 7.27 -6.80
C ARG A 318 -27.40 7.36 -5.36
N VAL A 319 -27.58 8.52 -4.73
CA VAL A 319 -27.15 8.75 -3.35
C VAL A 319 -28.36 9.04 -2.47
N ILE A 320 -28.55 8.27 -1.41
CA ILE A 320 -29.66 8.40 -0.46
C ILE A 320 -29.09 8.66 0.93
N GLN A 321 -29.37 9.85 1.47
CA GLN A 321 -28.97 10.19 2.82
C GLN A 321 -29.99 9.64 3.82
N THR A 322 -29.75 8.45 4.34
CA THR A 322 -30.61 7.85 5.36
C THR A 322 -29.87 6.76 6.13
N ARG A 323 -30.41 6.41 7.28
CA ARG A 323 -30.08 5.15 7.97
C ARG A 323 -30.58 3.99 7.13
N ILE A 324 -29.79 2.92 6.99
CA ILE A 324 -30.18 1.76 6.17
C ILE A 324 -31.51 1.17 6.66
N GLU A 325 -31.72 1.18 7.97
CA GLU A 325 -32.94 0.77 8.67
C GLU A 325 -34.20 1.47 8.15
N HIS A 326 -34.06 2.69 7.61
CA HIS A 326 -35.15 3.52 7.11
C HIS A 326 -35.24 3.54 5.58
N LEU A 327 -34.42 2.75 4.87
CA LEU A 327 -34.47 2.67 3.41
C LEU A 327 -35.87 2.22 2.96
N ARG A 328 -36.40 2.78 1.87
CA ARG A 328 -37.71 2.41 1.28
C ARG A 328 -37.61 2.40 -0.24
N GLY A 329 -38.54 1.70 -0.92
CA GLY A 329 -38.66 1.72 -2.38
C GLY A 329 -37.65 0.87 -3.14
N PHE A 330 -37.14 -0.19 -2.53
CA PHE A 330 -36.24 -1.17 -3.16
C PHE A 330 -36.82 -2.57 -2.97
N GLU A 331 -37.50 -3.07 -3.99
CA GLU A 331 -38.05 -4.42 -3.99
C GLU A 331 -37.34 -5.24 -5.06
N LYS A 332 -36.74 -6.35 -4.65
CA LYS A 332 -36.22 -7.43 -5.53
C LYS A 332 -35.34 -6.99 -6.71
N SER A 333 -34.59 -5.91 -6.55
CA SER A 333 -33.82 -5.25 -7.62
C SER A 333 -32.31 -5.28 -7.40
N ILE A 334 -31.85 -5.56 -6.19
CA ILE A 334 -30.42 -5.54 -5.84
C ILE A 334 -29.81 -6.92 -6.11
N THR A 335 -28.63 -6.93 -6.71
CA THR A 335 -27.84 -8.16 -6.94
C THR A 335 -26.54 -8.17 -6.15
N THR A 336 -26.12 -7.03 -5.62
CA THR A 336 -24.98 -6.96 -4.70
C THR A 336 -25.25 -5.98 -3.56
N LEU A 337 -25.01 -6.41 -2.33
CA LEU A 337 -25.03 -5.57 -1.13
C LEU A 337 -23.60 -5.51 -0.59
N SER A 338 -23.04 -4.31 -0.40
CA SER A 338 -21.77 -4.12 0.30
C SER A 338 -21.97 -3.40 1.64
N CYS A 339 -21.30 -3.92 2.67
CA CYS A 339 -21.18 -3.30 3.99
C CYS A 339 -19.71 -3.33 4.42
N PHE A 340 -18.95 -2.28 4.11
CA PHE A 340 -17.53 -2.19 4.45
C PHE A 340 -17.31 -1.28 5.65
N PHE A 341 -16.82 -1.84 6.75
CA PHE A 341 -16.44 -1.11 7.98
C PHE A 341 -17.60 -0.33 8.64
N CYS A 342 -18.84 -0.73 8.43
CA CYS A 342 -20.01 -0.01 8.95
C CYS A 342 -21.06 -0.90 9.64
N ILE A 343 -20.96 -2.23 9.51
CA ILE A 343 -22.00 -3.14 10.03
C ILE A 343 -22.10 -3.14 11.55
N THR A 344 -21.01 -2.76 12.23
CA THR A 344 -20.92 -2.53 13.68
C THR A 344 -21.73 -1.31 14.15
N LEU A 345 -22.25 -0.49 13.22
CA LEU A 345 -23.08 0.70 13.48
C LEU A 345 -24.56 0.48 13.09
N ILE A 346 -24.92 -0.73 12.64
CA ILE A 346 -26.21 -1.05 12.04
C ILE A 346 -26.90 -2.13 12.89
N ASP A 347 -28.22 -1.98 13.06
CA ASP A 347 -29.06 -3.06 13.59
C ASP A 347 -29.11 -4.23 12.59
N ILE A 348 -28.41 -5.33 12.92
CA ILE A 348 -28.25 -6.47 12.02
C ILE A 348 -29.60 -7.11 11.69
N ASP A 349 -30.52 -7.24 12.64
CA ASP A 349 -31.84 -7.84 12.38
C ASP A 349 -32.64 -7.00 11.38
N LYS A 350 -32.54 -5.67 11.47
CA LYS A 350 -33.10 -4.77 10.45
C LYS A 350 -32.37 -4.90 9.11
N LEU A 351 -31.04 -5.02 9.10
CA LEU A 351 -30.27 -5.25 7.87
C LEU A 351 -30.71 -6.53 7.15
N ILE A 352 -30.93 -7.63 7.88
CA ILE A 352 -31.40 -8.91 7.31
C ILE A 352 -32.78 -8.77 6.67
N ARG A 353 -33.72 -8.09 7.34
CA ARG A 353 -35.05 -7.79 6.74
C ARG A 353 -34.92 -6.95 5.46
N ILE A 354 -33.97 -6.01 5.43
CA ILE A 354 -33.70 -5.19 4.25
C ILE A 354 -33.07 -6.03 3.13
N ALA A 355 -32.11 -6.88 3.45
CA ALA A 355 -31.52 -7.80 2.49
C ALA A 355 -32.60 -8.69 1.85
N GLN A 356 -33.46 -9.32 2.67
CA GLN A 356 -34.52 -10.21 2.21
C GLN A 356 -35.49 -9.55 1.22
N ARG A 357 -35.89 -8.29 1.46
CA ARG A 357 -36.80 -7.55 0.56
C ARG A 357 -36.11 -6.96 -0.67
N THR A 358 -34.84 -6.56 -0.57
CA THR A 358 -34.13 -5.84 -1.64
C THR A 358 -33.46 -6.75 -2.65
N PHE A 359 -32.93 -7.90 -2.21
CA PHE A 359 -32.24 -8.83 -3.10
C PHE A 359 -33.17 -9.43 -4.14
N SER A 360 -32.69 -9.50 -5.37
CA SER A 360 -33.40 -10.10 -6.49
C SER A 360 -33.63 -11.60 -6.27
N ASP A 361 -34.80 -12.07 -6.66
CA ASP A 361 -35.12 -13.51 -6.70
C ASP A 361 -34.83 -14.12 -8.09
N LYS A 362 -34.44 -13.30 -9.07
CA LYS A 362 -34.20 -13.71 -10.47
C LYS A 362 -32.72 -13.93 -10.80
N HIS A 363 -31.82 -13.40 -9.98
CA HIS A 363 -30.40 -13.32 -10.28
C HIS A 363 -29.55 -13.82 -9.12
N LYS A 364 -28.32 -14.27 -9.44
CA LYS A 364 -27.30 -14.52 -8.42
C LYS A 364 -27.08 -13.24 -7.62
N CYS A 365 -27.18 -13.35 -6.30
CA CYS A 365 -26.97 -12.26 -5.37
C CYS A 365 -25.68 -12.45 -4.59
N ALA A 366 -25.02 -11.35 -4.23
CA ALA A 366 -23.81 -11.35 -3.40
C ALA A 366 -23.96 -10.38 -2.22
N PHE A 367 -23.57 -10.83 -1.03
CA PHE A 367 -23.32 -9.99 0.14
C PHE A 367 -21.82 -9.93 0.39
N LEU A 368 -21.27 -8.72 0.38
CA LEU A 368 -19.86 -8.42 0.52
C LEU A 368 -19.67 -7.61 1.79
N CYS A 369 -18.86 -8.11 2.73
CA CYS A 369 -18.69 -7.43 4.01
C CYS A 369 -17.22 -7.38 4.43
N ILE A 370 -16.84 -6.28 5.06
CA ILE A 370 -15.64 -6.21 5.90
C ILE A 370 -16.09 -5.71 7.27
N VAL A 371 -15.76 -6.46 8.31
CA VAL A 371 -16.29 -6.26 9.66
C VAL A 371 -15.20 -6.48 10.71
N MET A 372 -15.27 -5.71 11.79
CA MET A 372 -14.45 -5.97 12.99
C MET A 372 -15.05 -7.15 13.77
N SER A 373 -14.28 -8.21 13.92
CA SER A 373 -14.75 -9.48 14.49
C SER A 373 -14.71 -9.43 16.01
N LYS A 374 -15.86 -9.69 16.67
CA LYS A 374 -15.95 -9.78 18.13
C LYS A 374 -14.92 -10.76 18.69
N LYS A 375 -14.80 -11.93 18.07
CA LYS A 375 -13.85 -12.98 18.45
C LYS A 375 -12.43 -12.44 18.54
N TYR A 376 -11.96 -11.76 17.48
CA TYR A 376 -10.58 -11.28 17.41
C TYR A 376 -10.30 -10.08 18.31
N ILE A 377 -11.31 -9.24 18.58
CA ILE A 377 -11.18 -8.16 19.57
C ILE A 377 -11.04 -8.73 20.98
N ILE A 378 -11.88 -9.69 21.35
CA ILE A 378 -11.83 -10.32 22.68
C ILE A 378 -10.50 -11.06 22.85
N GLU A 379 -10.10 -11.89 21.89
CA GLU A 379 -8.80 -12.57 21.89
C GLU A 379 -7.63 -11.58 22.08
N PHE A 380 -7.66 -10.42 21.40
CA PHE A 380 -6.61 -9.40 21.52
C PHE A 380 -6.47 -8.85 22.93
N PHE A 381 -7.59 -8.49 23.58
CA PHE A 381 -7.60 -7.90 24.92
C PHE A 381 -7.30 -8.93 25.99
N GLU A 382 -7.84 -10.15 25.87
CA GLU A 382 -7.57 -11.26 26.79
C GLU A 382 -6.09 -11.65 26.78
N ALA A 383 -5.49 -11.82 25.60
CA ALA A 383 -4.08 -12.19 25.47
C ALA A 383 -3.13 -11.13 26.07
N ARG A 384 -3.53 -9.86 26.07
CA ARG A 384 -2.75 -8.76 26.63
C ARG A 384 -3.06 -8.43 28.08
N LYS A 385 -4.16 -8.98 28.63
CA LYS A 385 -4.67 -8.63 29.96
C LYS A 385 -4.87 -7.12 30.14
N VAL A 386 -5.34 -6.45 29.09
CA VAL A 386 -5.66 -5.01 29.10
C VAL A 386 -7.09 -4.79 28.60
N LYS A 387 -7.69 -3.64 28.93
CA LYS A 387 -9.00 -3.22 28.39
C LYS A 387 -8.89 -2.11 27.36
N GLU A 388 -7.71 -1.51 27.23
CA GLU A 388 -7.44 -0.39 26.34
C GLU A 388 -6.08 -0.60 25.67
N HIS A 389 -5.98 -0.17 24.42
CA HIS A 389 -4.74 -0.12 23.68
C HIS A 389 -4.68 1.20 22.93
N ILE A 390 -3.64 1.98 23.21
CA ILE A 390 -3.40 3.28 22.60
C ILE A 390 -2.03 3.23 21.93
N CYS A 391 -1.98 3.68 20.69
CA CYS A 391 -0.75 3.99 19.98
C CYS A 391 -0.95 5.27 19.18
N GLU A 392 0.10 5.74 18.52
CA GLU A 392 0.08 6.96 17.71
C GLU A 392 -0.88 6.87 16.51
N ALA A 393 -1.11 5.65 16.00
CA ALA A 393 -1.95 5.41 14.84
C ALA A 393 -3.44 5.25 15.15
N TYR A 394 -3.80 4.80 16.37
CA TYR A 394 -5.18 4.58 16.79
C TYR A 394 -5.29 4.30 18.30
N SER A 395 -6.49 4.44 18.85
CA SER A 395 -6.87 3.93 20.17
C SER A 395 -8.11 3.04 20.07
N ILE A 396 -8.11 1.96 20.86
CA ILE A 396 -9.25 1.07 21.05
C ILE A 396 -9.45 0.77 22.54
N ARG A 397 -10.71 0.69 22.97
CA ARG A 397 -11.06 0.31 24.34
C ARG A 397 -12.30 -0.57 24.37
N LEU A 398 -12.23 -1.66 25.13
CA LEU A 398 -13.36 -2.53 25.38
C LEU A 398 -14.29 -1.88 26.42
N GLU A 399 -15.38 -1.28 25.96
CA GLU A 399 -16.40 -0.65 26.82
C GLU A 399 -17.27 -1.72 27.51
N SER A 400 -17.57 -2.81 26.81
CA SER A 400 -18.27 -3.97 27.35
C SER A 400 -17.99 -5.21 26.51
N LYS A 401 -18.51 -6.38 26.90
CA LYS A 401 -18.41 -7.62 26.10
C LYS A 401 -18.97 -7.51 24.67
N ASN A 402 -19.78 -6.48 24.40
CA ASN A 402 -20.45 -6.28 23.11
C ASN A 402 -20.17 -4.92 22.48
N LYS A 403 -19.34 -4.05 23.09
CA LYS A 403 -19.07 -2.70 22.57
C LYS A 403 -17.59 -2.38 22.63
N ILE A 404 -17.11 -1.72 21.58
CA ILE A 404 -15.74 -1.21 21.48
C ILE A 404 -15.78 0.28 21.17
N TYR A 405 -14.98 1.04 21.90
CA TYR A 405 -14.60 2.38 21.51
C TYR A 405 -13.40 2.30 20.55
N ILE A 406 -13.44 3.06 19.46
CA ILE A 406 -12.33 3.18 18.51
C ILE A 406 -12.15 4.63 18.04
N HIS A 407 -10.89 5.04 17.93
CA HIS A 407 -10.49 6.31 17.34
C HIS A 407 -9.27 6.11 16.45
N ILE A 408 -9.36 6.56 15.20
CA ILE A 408 -8.27 6.58 14.23
C ILE A 408 -8.11 8.04 13.76
N PRO A 409 -7.03 8.74 14.15
CA PRO A 409 -6.81 10.14 13.81
C PRO A 409 -6.85 10.41 12.30
N ASN A 410 -7.40 11.57 11.91
CA ASN A 410 -7.50 12.01 10.50
C ASN A 410 -8.33 11.08 9.61
N THR A 411 -9.33 10.43 10.17
CA THR A 411 -10.26 9.56 9.43
C THR A 411 -11.71 9.86 9.80
N ILE A 412 -12.67 9.15 9.20
CA ILE A 412 -14.09 9.22 9.63
C ILE A 412 -14.34 8.44 10.93
N VAL A 413 -13.41 7.57 11.31
CA VAL A 413 -13.48 6.77 12.54
C VAL A 413 -12.87 7.58 13.67
N THR A 414 -13.64 8.50 14.23
CA THR A 414 -13.17 9.39 15.31
C THR A 414 -14.12 9.34 16.49
N ASN A 415 -13.61 8.89 17.64
CA ASN A 415 -14.36 8.86 18.91
C ASN A 415 -15.69 8.12 18.80
N GLN A 416 -15.71 6.96 18.17
CA GLN A 416 -16.92 6.19 17.94
C GLN A 416 -16.98 4.97 18.84
N THR A 417 -18.18 4.65 19.31
CA THR A 417 -18.46 3.38 19.99
C THR A 417 -19.28 2.53 19.05
N GLU A 418 -18.79 1.32 18.76
CA GLU A 418 -19.45 0.39 17.85
C GLU A 418 -19.84 -0.91 18.57
N ASP A 419 -20.86 -1.59 18.04
CA ASP A 419 -21.25 -2.91 18.50
C ASP A 419 -20.32 -3.97 17.91
N LEU A 420 -19.81 -4.85 18.77
CA LEU A 420 -18.97 -5.97 18.35
C LEU A 420 -19.84 -7.02 17.67
N VAL A 421 -19.46 -7.39 16.44
CA VAL A 421 -20.22 -8.33 15.62
C VAL A 421 -19.72 -9.75 15.83
N ASP A 422 -20.63 -10.61 16.25
CA ASP A 422 -20.46 -12.06 16.14
C ASP A 422 -20.63 -12.47 14.67
N VAL A 423 -19.50 -12.75 14.03
CA VAL A 423 -19.46 -13.06 12.58
C VAL A 423 -20.16 -14.38 12.27
N ASP A 424 -20.12 -15.35 13.18
CA ASP A 424 -20.78 -16.64 12.98
C ASP A 424 -22.30 -16.48 13.00
N LYS A 425 -22.81 -15.73 13.99
CA LYS A 425 -24.23 -15.35 14.04
C LYS A 425 -24.67 -14.56 12.80
N LEU A 426 -23.86 -13.62 12.32
CA LEU A 426 -24.15 -12.88 11.09
C LEU A 426 -24.28 -13.82 9.88
N ILE A 427 -23.39 -14.81 9.76
CA ILE A 427 -23.43 -15.82 8.70
C ILE A 427 -24.71 -16.67 8.81
N GLU A 428 -25.08 -17.11 10.01
CA GLU A 428 -26.33 -17.86 10.25
C GLU A 428 -27.56 -17.05 9.82
N GLN A 429 -27.60 -15.76 10.15
CA GLN A 429 -28.71 -14.88 9.79
C GLN A 429 -28.82 -14.62 8.28
N PHE A 430 -27.70 -14.51 7.55
CA PHE A 430 -27.75 -14.45 6.09
C PHE A 430 -28.10 -15.81 5.48
N THR A 431 -27.69 -16.90 6.12
CA THR A 431 -28.03 -18.27 5.69
C THR A 431 -29.54 -18.53 5.78
N SER A 432 -30.21 -18.00 6.81
CA SER A 432 -31.67 -18.15 6.97
C SER A 432 -32.48 -17.47 5.86
N ILE A 433 -31.90 -16.50 5.13
CA ILE A 433 -32.51 -15.87 3.94
C ILE A 433 -31.95 -16.39 2.61
N GLY A 434 -31.30 -17.56 2.65
CA GLY A 434 -30.89 -18.36 1.49
C GLY A 434 -29.46 -18.12 0.98
N PHE A 435 -28.63 -17.36 1.70
CA PHE A 435 -27.23 -17.18 1.31
C PHE A 435 -26.37 -18.36 1.77
N LYS A 436 -25.26 -18.60 1.06
CA LYS A 436 -24.21 -19.54 1.43
C LYS A 436 -22.90 -18.78 1.55
N LEU A 437 -22.08 -19.14 2.54
CA LEU A 437 -20.74 -18.60 2.69
C LEU A 437 -19.84 -19.13 1.55
N GLU A 438 -19.29 -18.25 0.72
CA GLU A 438 -18.29 -18.63 -0.27
C GLU A 438 -16.88 -18.47 0.31
N THR A 439 -16.59 -17.32 0.93
CA THR A 439 -15.27 -17.05 1.52
C THR A 439 -15.37 -16.25 2.80
N ARG A 440 -14.55 -16.63 3.78
CA ARG A 440 -14.25 -15.85 4.99
C ARG A 440 -12.74 -15.74 5.12
N ASN A 441 -12.23 -14.53 5.24
CA ASN A 441 -10.79 -14.31 5.38
C ASN A 441 -10.50 -13.25 6.42
N ARG A 442 -9.64 -13.58 7.39
CA ARG A 442 -9.01 -12.59 8.28
C ARG A 442 -8.10 -11.66 7.47
N LEU A 443 -8.09 -10.37 7.83
CA LEU A 443 -7.31 -9.35 7.12
C LEU A 443 -5.85 -9.31 7.62
N ASN A 444 -5.15 -10.44 7.54
CA ASN A 444 -3.78 -10.61 8.03
C ASN A 444 -2.77 -11.09 6.96
N ARG A 445 -3.15 -11.12 5.68
CA ARG A 445 -2.29 -11.67 4.61
C ARG A 445 -1.13 -10.75 4.22
N ASN A 446 -1.33 -9.44 4.28
CA ASN A 446 -0.27 -8.49 3.94
C ASN A 446 0.63 -8.23 5.16
N LYS A 447 1.91 -8.62 5.04
CA LYS A 447 2.92 -8.44 6.10
C LYS A 447 3.73 -7.15 5.96
N PHE A 448 3.46 -6.34 4.93
CA PHE A 448 4.14 -5.08 4.70
C PHE A 448 3.34 -3.91 5.32
N MET A 449 3.16 -3.98 6.64
CA MET A 449 2.55 -2.96 7.50
C MET A 449 3.36 -2.85 8.79
N SER A 450 3.26 -1.72 9.48
CA SER A 450 3.80 -1.63 10.85
C SER A 450 3.12 -2.63 11.81
N SER A 451 3.75 -2.91 12.95
CA SER A 451 3.18 -3.84 13.94
C SER A 451 1.78 -3.40 14.40
N ASN A 452 1.59 -2.12 14.68
CA ASN A 452 0.30 -1.57 15.11
C ASN A 452 -0.76 -1.68 14.01
N GLU A 453 -0.41 -1.32 12.77
CA GLU A 453 -1.31 -1.48 11.62
C GLU A 453 -1.70 -2.94 11.37
N TYR A 454 -0.73 -3.85 11.46
CA TYR A 454 -0.97 -5.27 11.31
C TYR A 454 -1.90 -5.79 12.42
N LEU A 455 -1.68 -5.38 13.67
CA LEU A 455 -2.52 -5.74 14.80
C LEU A 455 -3.98 -5.28 14.59
N LEU A 456 -4.19 -4.02 14.22
CA LEU A 456 -5.51 -3.49 13.92
C LEU A 456 -6.15 -4.23 12.73
N SER A 457 -5.39 -4.45 11.65
CA SER A 457 -5.87 -5.19 10.48
C SER A 457 -6.32 -6.61 10.82
N CYS A 458 -5.63 -7.27 11.75
CA CYS A 458 -5.98 -8.61 12.23
C CYS A 458 -7.29 -8.67 13.01
N MET A 459 -7.88 -7.54 13.40
CA MET A 459 -9.19 -7.49 14.07
C MET A 459 -10.34 -7.58 13.06
N TYR A 460 -10.05 -7.40 11.77
CA TYR A 460 -11.06 -7.43 10.72
C TYR A 460 -11.11 -8.75 9.96
N GLU A 461 -12.31 -9.07 9.47
CA GLU A 461 -12.59 -10.17 8.57
C GLU A 461 -13.35 -9.67 7.35
N SER A 462 -13.12 -10.33 6.20
CA SER A 462 -13.90 -10.15 4.98
C SER A 462 -14.77 -11.37 4.73
N LEU A 463 -15.99 -11.12 4.26
CA LEU A 463 -17.00 -12.12 3.97
C LEU A 463 -17.50 -11.94 2.53
N VAL A 464 -17.64 -13.06 1.84
CA VAL A 464 -18.41 -13.17 0.60
C VAL A 464 -19.45 -14.25 0.83
N MET A 465 -20.71 -13.87 0.76
CA MET A 465 -21.83 -14.81 0.76
C MET A 465 -22.61 -14.65 -0.53
N THR A 466 -23.10 -15.74 -1.09
CA THR A 466 -23.89 -15.69 -2.32
C THR A 466 -25.17 -16.50 -2.21
N ARG A 467 -26.18 -16.07 -2.95
CA ARG A 467 -27.45 -16.76 -3.12
C ARG A 467 -27.64 -17.00 -4.61
N THR A 468 -27.65 -18.27 -5.00
CA THR A 468 -28.00 -18.69 -6.37
C THR A 468 -29.51 -18.87 -6.46
N LYS A 469 -30.04 -18.83 -7.70
CA LYS A 469 -31.44 -19.13 -7.98
C LYS A 469 -31.80 -20.53 -7.52
#